data_AF-A0A2K3M5C8-F1
#
_entry.id   AF-A0A2K3M5C8-F1
#
_cell.length_a   1.000
_cell.length_b   1.000
_cell.length_c   1.000
_cell.angle_alpha   90.00
_cell.angle_beta   90.00
_cell.angle_gamma   90.00
#
_symmetry.space_group_name_H-M   'P 1'
#
loop_
_entity.id
_entity.type
_entity.pdbx_description
1 polymer ?
#
loop_
_entity_poly.entity_id
_entity_poly.type
_entity_poly.pdbx_seq_one_letter_code
_entity_poly.pdbx_strand_id
1 'polypeptide(L)'
;GNLRDANILVDEIKAQTQTGDVDFPKTDLMQFINYLLQTMERDAFPLFNMLRSNFKPCIEREPAFNELLDDIAEKFYGVQRRNPMGMFGDIFKMMGAE
;
A
#
# COMPACT_ATOMS: atom_id res chain seq x y z
N GLY A 1 1.49 12.77 1.19
CA GLY A 1 0.05 12.62 0.88
C GLY A 1 -0.80 13.04 2.06
N ASN A 2 -2.13 12.84 2.02
CA ASN A 2 -3.02 13.24 3.12
C ASN A 2 -3.23 12.11 4.16
N LEU A 3 -2.22 11.89 5.01
CA LEU A 3 -2.24 10.85 6.04
C LEU A 3 -3.22 11.16 7.18
N ARG A 4 -3.39 12.45 7.50
CA ARG A 4 -4.29 12.89 8.59
C ARG A 4 -5.73 12.44 8.35
N ASP A 5 -6.26 12.72 7.16
CA ASP A 5 -7.67 12.41 6.87
C ASP A 5 -7.88 10.89 6.68
N ALA A 6 -6.85 10.15 6.24
CA ALA A 6 -6.87 8.69 6.18
C ALA A 6 -6.97 8.05 7.59
N ASN A 7 -6.26 8.59 8.58
CA ASN A 7 -6.40 8.17 9.97
C ASN A 7 -7.78 8.52 10.54
N ILE A 8 -8.25 9.77 10.34
CA ILE A 8 -9.59 10.20 10.79
C ILE A 8 -10.68 9.29 10.25
N LEU A 9 -10.62 8.92 8.96
CA LEU A 9 -11.57 8.00 8.33
C LEU A 9 -11.57 6.61 9.00
N VAL A 10 -10.40 6.04 9.26
CA VAL A 10 -10.29 4.73 9.90
C VAL A 10 -10.77 4.75 11.35
N ASP A 11 -10.53 5.84 12.09
CA ASP A 11 -11.02 5.99 13.46
C ASP A 11 -12.53 6.26 13.51
N GLU A 12 -13.09 6.99 12.54
CA GLU A 12 -14.54 7.16 12.42
C GLU A 12 -15.25 5.84 12.09
N ILE A 13 -14.70 5.02 11.17
CA ILE A 13 -15.22 3.67 10.88
C ILE A 13 -15.20 2.81 12.15
N LYS A 14 -14.10 2.82 12.92
CA LYS A 14 -14.02 2.11 14.20
C LYS A 14 -15.10 2.58 15.17
N ALA A 15 -15.27 3.89 15.33
CA ALA A 15 -16.28 4.47 16.22
C ALA A 15 -17.70 4.05 15.82
N GLN A 16 -18.03 4.12 14.52
CA GLN A 16 -19.33 3.65 14.01
C GLN A 16 -19.57 2.17 14.34
N THR A 17 -18.58 1.29 14.13
CA THR A 17 -18.67 -0.15 14.48
C THR A 17 -18.68 -0.44 15.98
N GLN A 18 -18.29 0.50 16.84
CA GLN A 18 -18.44 0.38 18.30
C GLN A 18 -19.84 0.81 18.78
N THR A 19 -20.52 1.67 18.01
CA THR A 19 -21.88 2.16 18.31
C THR A 19 -23.00 1.36 17.64
N GLY A 20 -22.68 0.61 16.59
CA GLY A 20 -23.63 -0.22 15.85
C GLY A 20 -23.51 -1.72 16.17
N ASP A 21 -24.48 -2.50 15.70
CA ASP A 21 -24.59 -3.95 15.90
C ASP A 21 -23.63 -4.77 14.97
N VAL A 22 -22.56 -4.13 14.49
CA VAL A 22 -21.64 -4.67 13.46
C VAL A 22 -20.20 -4.47 13.91
N ASP A 23 -19.57 -5.58 14.30
CA ASP A 23 -18.14 -5.66 14.68
C ASP A 23 -17.22 -5.09 13.57
N PHE A 24 -16.17 -4.37 13.98
CA PHE A 24 -15.11 -3.94 13.07
C PHE A 24 -14.45 -5.17 12.41
N PRO A 25 -14.26 -5.21 11.07
CA PRO A 25 -13.81 -6.42 10.38
C PRO A 25 -12.39 -6.81 10.79
N LYS A 26 -12.25 -7.93 11.50
CA LYS A 26 -10.97 -8.53 11.95
C LYS A 26 -10.30 -9.32 10.82
N THR A 27 -10.24 -8.74 9.61
CA THR A 27 -9.62 -9.37 8.44
C THR A 27 -8.16 -8.94 8.29
N ASP A 28 -7.34 -9.81 7.70
CA ASP A 28 -5.92 -9.56 7.41
C ASP A 28 -5.70 -8.26 6.62
N LEU A 29 -6.59 -7.93 5.67
CA LEU A 29 -6.54 -6.69 4.91
C LEU A 29 -6.82 -5.45 5.79
N MET A 30 -7.76 -5.54 6.73
CA MET A 30 -8.03 -4.45 7.65
C MET A 30 -6.90 -4.30 8.69
N GLN A 31 -6.30 -5.40 9.14
CA GLN A 31 -5.09 -5.37 9.96
C GLN A 31 -3.92 -4.71 9.21
N PHE A 32 -3.71 -5.09 7.94
CA PHE A 32 -2.71 -4.46 7.06
C PHE A 32 -2.89 -2.94 6.97
N ILE A 33 -4.12 -2.46 6.71
CA ILE A 33 -4.42 -1.01 6.64
C ILE A 33 -4.08 -0.30 7.96
N ASN A 34 -4.45 -0.88 9.11
CA ASN A 34 -4.13 -0.31 10.42
C ASN A 34 -2.61 -0.24 10.69
N TYR A 35 -1.84 -1.25 10.28
CA TYR A 35 -0.37 -1.23 10.43
C TYR A 35 0.32 -0.33 9.40
N LEU A 36 -0.22 -0.24 8.18
CA LEU A 36 0.27 0.63 7.11
C LEU A 36 0.22 2.10 7.55
N LEU A 37 -0.94 2.57 8.05
CA LEU A 37 -1.10 3.94 8.55
C LEU A 37 -0.11 4.24 9.69
N GLN A 38 -0.06 3.39 10.71
CA GLN A 38 0.90 3.50 11.83
C GLN A 38 2.37 3.50 11.40
N THR A 39 2.69 2.86 10.27
CA THR A 39 4.05 2.81 9.71
C THR A 39 4.39 4.11 8.98
N MET A 40 3.42 4.67 8.25
CA MET A 40 3.55 5.97 7.57
C MET A 40 3.66 7.13 8.56
N GLU A 41 2.99 7.06 9.71
CA GLU A 41 3.16 8.04 10.80
C GLU A 41 4.57 8.06 11.40
N ARG A 42 5.27 6.92 11.36
CA ARG A 42 6.63 6.74 11.90
C ARG A 42 7.73 6.96 10.87
N ASP A 43 7.36 7.30 9.63
CA ASP A 43 8.25 7.41 8.47
C ASP A 43 9.17 6.18 8.27
N ALA A 44 8.63 4.99 8.56
CA ALA A 44 9.43 3.77 8.71
C ALA A 44 9.42 2.89 7.46
N PHE A 45 10.11 3.30 6.40
CA PHE A 45 10.19 2.54 5.13
C PHE A 45 10.56 1.04 5.27
N PRO A 46 11.48 0.61 6.16
CA PRO A 46 11.77 -0.82 6.35
C PRO A 46 10.55 -1.63 6.83
N LEU A 47 9.74 -1.05 7.74
CA LEU A 47 8.50 -1.67 8.21
C LEU A 47 7.46 -1.73 7.09
N PHE A 48 7.39 -0.72 6.22
CA PHE A 48 6.49 -0.71 5.07
C PHE A 48 6.77 -1.89 4.11
N ASN A 49 8.04 -2.16 3.80
CA ASN A 49 8.43 -3.33 2.98
C ASN A 49 8.15 -4.67 3.68
N MET A 50 8.34 -4.73 5.00
CA MET A 50 7.97 -5.91 5.80
C MET A 50 6.46 -6.17 5.74
N LEU A 51 5.62 -5.14 5.88
CA LEU A 51 4.16 -5.25 5.77
C LEU A 51 3.74 -5.72 4.37
N ARG A 52 4.30 -5.15 3.29
CA ARG A 52 4.04 -5.61 1.91
C ARG A 52 4.36 -7.09 1.72
N SER A 53 5.42 -7.58 2.36
CA SER A 53 5.86 -8.97 2.26
C SER A 53 4.97 -9.91 3.08
N ASN A 54 4.63 -9.53 4.32
CA ASN A 54 3.85 -10.36 5.23
C ASN A 54 2.36 -10.45 4.83
N PHE A 55 1.78 -9.35 4.35
CA PHE A 55 0.38 -9.30 3.90
C PHE A 55 0.23 -9.53 2.38
N LYS A 56 1.29 -10.01 1.72
CA LYS A 56 1.31 -10.33 0.29
C LYS A 56 0.08 -11.14 -0.19
N PRO A 57 -0.38 -12.20 0.50
CA PRO A 57 -1.57 -12.96 0.07
C PRO A 57 -2.88 -12.16 0.04
N CYS A 58 -2.95 -11.04 0.78
CA CYS A 58 -4.11 -10.15 0.78
C CYS A 58 -4.00 -9.04 -0.28
N ILE A 59 -2.76 -8.57 -0.52
CA ILE A 59 -2.44 -7.53 -1.50
C ILE A 59 -2.56 -8.08 -2.93
N GLU A 60 -2.09 -9.30 -3.19
CA GLU A 60 -2.15 -9.93 -4.52
C GLU A 60 -3.56 -10.34 -4.97
N ARG A 61 -4.59 -10.17 -4.12
CA ARG A 61 -5.99 -10.43 -4.48
C ARG A 61 -6.55 -9.43 -5.50
N GLU A 62 -5.97 -8.23 -5.55
CA GLU A 62 -6.39 -7.14 -6.42
C GLU A 62 -5.13 -6.41 -6.93
N PRO A 63 -4.76 -6.54 -8.22
CA PRO A 63 -3.55 -5.92 -8.77
C PRO A 63 -3.40 -4.43 -8.46
N ALA A 64 -4.52 -3.68 -8.44
CA ALA A 64 -4.52 -2.25 -8.13
C ALA A 64 -3.95 -1.93 -6.73
N PHE A 65 -3.99 -2.85 -5.77
CA PHE A 65 -3.38 -2.63 -4.45
C PHE A 65 -1.85 -2.52 -4.52
N ASN A 66 -1.18 -3.24 -5.43
CA ASN A 66 0.27 -3.08 -5.61
C ASN A 66 0.62 -1.71 -6.20
N GLU A 67 -0.17 -1.23 -7.17
CA GLU A 67 0.00 0.10 -7.77
C GLU A 67 -0.19 1.20 -6.72
N LEU A 68 -1.25 1.12 -5.91
CA LEU A 68 -1.51 2.05 -4.79
C LEU A 68 -0.41 2.02 -3.72
N LEU A 69 0.22 0.88 -3.47
CA LEU A 69 1.35 0.77 -2.56
C LEU A 69 2.64 1.35 -3.15
N ASP A 70 2.85 1.24 -4.46
CA ASP A 70 3.97 1.90 -5.13
C ASP A 70 3.77 3.43 -5.20
N ASP A 71 2.52 3.90 -5.36
CA ASP A 71 2.13 5.31 -5.16
C ASP A 71 2.49 5.83 -3.75
N ILE A 72 2.19 5.04 -2.71
CA ILE A 72 2.53 5.38 -1.33
C ILE A 72 4.05 5.39 -1.13
N ALA A 73 4.76 4.40 -1.69
CA ALA A 73 6.22 4.31 -1.60
C ALA A 73 6.92 5.53 -2.21
N GLU A 74 6.44 6.00 -3.36
CA GLU A 74 6.94 7.21 -4.01
C GLU A 74 6.59 8.47 -3.21
N LYS A 75 5.32 8.63 -2.82
CA LYS A 75 4.78 9.86 -2.20
C LYS A 75 5.17 10.09 -0.74
N PHE A 76 5.59 9.05 -0.02
CA PHE A 76 5.98 9.15 1.40
C PHE A 76 7.46 8.82 1.63
N TYR A 77 8.05 7.89 0.87
CA TYR A 77 9.44 7.47 1.09
C TYR A 77 10.38 7.80 -0.09
N GLY A 78 9.91 8.52 -1.12
CA GLY A 78 10.71 8.94 -2.27
C GLY A 78 11.15 7.80 -3.20
N VAL A 79 10.58 6.60 -3.03
CA VAL A 79 10.98 5.40 -3.78
C VAL A 79 10.50 5.52 -5.22
N GLN A 80 11.44 5.44 -6.17
CA GLN A 80 11.09 5.37 -7.59
C GLN A 80 10.25 4.11 -7.85
N ARG A 81 9.04 4.28 -8.43
CA ARG A 81 8.23 3.16 -8.92
C ARG A 81 9.09 2.23 -9.77
N ARG A 82 8.96 0.91 -9.57
CA ARG A 82 9.49 -0.08 -10.51
C ARG A 82 8.65 -0.06 -11.77
N ASN A 83 8.95 0.87 -12.66
CA ASN A 83 8.17 1.11 -13.87
C ASN A 83 8.19 -0.15 -14.77
N PRO A 84 7.06 -0.86 -14.99
CA PRO A 84 7.04 -2.08 -15.80
C PRO A 84 7.40 -1.82 -17.27
N MET A 85 7.28 -0.56 -17.72
CA MET A 85 7.78 -0.07 -19.01
C MET A 85 9.28 -0.30 -19.22
N GLY A 86 10.08 -0.52 -18.17
CA GLY A 86 11.51 -0.79 -18.26
C GLY A 86 11.83 -2.05 -19.09
N MET A 87 11.06 -3.12 -18.93
CA MET A 87 11.28 -4.35 -19.72
C MET A 87 10.91 -4.19 -21.20
N PHE A 88 9.97 -3.29 -21.54
CA PHE A 88 9.70 -2.97 -22.95
C PHE A 88 10.87 -2.23 -23.59
N GLY A 89 11.52 -1.33 -22.85
CA GLY A 89 12.70 -0.59 -23.32
C GLY A 89 13.87 -1.50 -23.71
N ASP A 90 14.18 -2.51 -22.90
CA ASP A 90 15.25 -3.47 -23.19
C ASP A 90 14.95 -4.37 -24.40
N ILE A 91 13.68 -4.76 -24.61
CA ILE A 91 13.28 -5.54 -25.80
C ILE A 91 13.47 -4.71 -27.08
N PHE A 92 12.99 -3.46 -27.11
CA PHE A 92 13.22 -2.57 -28.27
C PHE A 92 14.71 -2.29 -28.52
N LYS A 93 15.53 -2.22 -27.45
CA LYS A 93 16.98 -2.02 -27.56
C LYS A 93 17.73 -3.25 -28.06
N MET A 94 17.25 -4.46 -27.76
CA MET A 94 17.81 -5.70 -28.31
C MET A 94 17.35 -5.97 -29.76
N MET A 95 16.22 -5.40 -30.19
CA MET A 95 15.65 -5.62 -31.53
C MET A 95 16.00 -4.52 -32.55
N GLY A 96 16.58 -3.40 -32.10
CA GLY A 96 16.91 -2.22 -32.93
C GLY A 96 18.40 -1.93 -33.07
N ALA A 97 19.27 -2.94 -32.91
CA ALA A 97 20.70 -2.84 -33.11
C ALA A 97 21.11 -3.52 -34.44
N GLU A 98 20.88 -2.81 -35.55
CA GLU A 98 21.51 -3.04 -36.86
C GLU A 98 22.51 -1.92 -37.16
#